data_AF-A0A1C3IMS2-F1
#
_entry.id   AF-A0A1C3IMS2-F1
#
_cell.length_a   1.000
_cell.length_b   1.000
_cell.length_c   1.000
_cell.angle_alpha   90.00
_cell.angle_beta   90.00
_cell.angle_gamma   90.00
#
_symmetry.space_group_name_H-M   'P 1'
#
loop_
_entity.id
_entity.type
_entity.pdbx_description
1 polymer ?
#
loop_
_entity_poly.entity_id
_entity_poly.type
_entity_poly.pdbx_seq_one_letter_code
_entity_poly.pdbx_strand_id
1 'polypeptide(L)'
;MARPKSYTDEDIIDIATQLCSKGRKPTGWYIKEILGRGKIASIQADLDRLTKSGKVPEIPEPNNDKDDLGGQPLRASFELPIEIQEMLSIREQEVCKSLRNMTIGLNNKAQLHYEALMDARVRELDIKSDAAIKAKEIAEEDGLDLEARLQKQVEHNELLEEQIEILEVELAQSKQEISELVQNNGQLTLSLSKAAENIEAQQNTITGLTAKLSTMETTHASIMTRFDCATNELEALRIHHSALSEQHEEAKERLIETSTQLQSTQDLLNKYDNQLDTLRNEKSELSVNHRLLEKNLSDSEGKVALLTQENQRLEAQLAAPVDRAAPLHTE
;
A
#
# COMPACT_ATOMS: atom_id res chain seq x y z
N MET A 1 8.80 49.96 -57.55
CA MET A 1 9.55 50.87 -56.66
C MET A 1 10.81 51.31 -57.39
N ALA A 2 11.04 52.62 -57.54
CA ALA A 2 12.19 53.13 -58.29
C ALA A 2 13.49 52.86 -57.54
N ARG A 3 14.49 52.28 -58.23
CA ARG A 3 15.81 51.96 -57.66
C ARG A 3 16.49 53.27 -57.19
N PRO A 4 17.06 53.33 -55.98
CA PRO A 4 17.72 54.54 -55.49
C PRO A 4 18.88 54.96 -56.41
N LYS A 5 19.07 56.27 -56.58
CA LYS A 5 20.14 56.82 -57.43
C LYS A 5 21.51 56.47 -56.84
N SER A 6 22.49 56.23 -57.71
CA SER A 6 23.87 55.86 -57.34
C SER A 6 24.75 57.07 -56.98
N TYR A 7 24.19 58.27 -56.96
CA TYR A 7 24.87 59.54 -56.71
C TYR A 7 23.91 60.46 -55.95
N THR A 8 24.48 61.43 -55.23
CA THR A 8 23.74 62.43 -54.45
C THR A 8 23.75 63.80 -55.13
N ASP A 9 22.86 64.69 -54.71
CA ASP A 9 22.83 66.08 -55.20
C ASP A 9 24.12 66.84 -54.82
N GLU A 10 24.71 66.54 -53.65
CA GLU A 10 25.97 67.14 -53.20
C GLU A 10 27.15 66.76 -54.11
N ASP A 11 27.20 65.49 -54.55
CA ASP A 11 28.21 65.04 -55.52
C ASP A 11 28.15 65.84 -56.83
N ILE A 12 26.94 66.19 -57.29
CA ILE A 12 26.74 67.00 -58.49
C ILE A 12 27.18 68.44 -58.25
N ILE A 13 26.84 69.03 -57.09
CA ILE A 13 27.21 70.41 -56.73
C ILE A 13 28.73 70.55 -56.63
N ASP A 14 29.41 69.62 -55.96
CA ASP A 14 30.87 69.67 -55.79
C ASP A 14 31.59 69.58 -57.14
N ILE A 15 31.20 68.64 -57.99
CA ILE A 15 31.82 68.46 -59.32
C ILE A 15 31.49 69.63 -60.23
N ALA A 16 30.25 70.13 -60.22
CA ALA A 16 29.87 71.28 -61.02
C ALA A 16 30.63 72.54 -60.57
N THR A 17 30.80 72.75 -59.27
CA THR A 17 31.58 73.87 -58.71
C THR A 17 33.07 73.74 -59.07
N GLN A 18 33.63 72.53 -59.02
CA GLN A 18 35.00 72.28 -59.49
C GLN A 18 35.16 72.55 -60.99
N LEU A 19 34.21 72.13 -61.83
CA LEU A 19 34.21 72.43 -63.26
C LEU A 19 34.12 73.94 -63.52
N CYS A 20 33.26 74.65 -62.79
CA CYS A 20 33.14 76.10 -62.86
C CYS A 20 34.43 76.81 -62.41
N SER A 21 35.07 76.37 -61.32
CA SER A 21 36.36 76.91 -60.86
C SER A 21 37.49 76.75 -61.89
N LYS A 22 37.37 75.74 -62.77
CA LYS A 22 38.28 75.48 -63.89
C LYS A 22 37.85 76.18 -65.19
N GLY A 23 36.83 77.03 -65.16
CA GLY A 23 36.31 77.76 -66.32
C GLY A 23 35.57 76.88 -67.34
N ARG A 24 35.18 75.66 -66.99
CA ARG A 24 34.42 74.75 -67.86
C ARG A 24 32.93 74.77 -67.51
N LYS A 25 32.07 74.83 -68.51
CA LYS A 25 30.61 74.73 -68.32
C LYS A 25 30.27 73.31 -67.82
N PRO A 26 29.65 73.15 -66.64
CA PRO A 26 29.26 71.84 -66.16
C PRO A 26 28.16 71.28 -67.08
N THR A 27 28.38 70.08 -67.62
CA THR A 27 27.39 69.31 -68.37
C THR A 27 27.25 67.93 -67.73
N GLY A 28 26.09 67.30 -67.88
CA GLY A 28 25.82 65.97 -67.34
C GLY A 28 26.76 64.88 -67.86
N TRP A 29 27.40 65.09 -69.02
CA TRP A 29 28.47 64.23 -69.52
C TRP A 29 29.76 64.41 -68.72
N TYR A 30 30.26 65.64 -68.55
CA TYR A 30 31.47 65.90 -67.75
C TYR A 30 31.30 65.47 -66.28
N ILE A 31 30.11 65.69 -65.73
CA ILE A 31 29.80 65.25 -64.37
C ILE A 31 29.80 63.73 -64.27
N LYS A 32 29.22 63.02 -65.25
CA LYS A 32 29.28 61.54 -65.30
C LYS A 32 30.70 61.02 -65.48
N GLU A 33 31.51 61.67 -66.30
CA GLU A 33 32.90 61.29 -66.53
C GLU A 33 33.70 61.30 -65.21
N ILE A 34 33.49 62.32 -64.38
CA ILE A 34 34.15 62.44 -63.07
C ILE A 34 33.52 61.50 -62.03
N LEU A 35 32.20 61.30 -62.05
CA LEU A 35 31.49 60.39 -61.12
C LEU A 35 31.70 58.89 -61.43
N GLY A 36 31.95 58.54 -62.69
CA GLY A 36 32.08 57.15 -63.18
C GLY A 36 30.79 56.31 -63.13
N ARG A 37 29.66 56.88 -62.68
CA ARG A 37 28.39 56.17 -62.45
C ARG A 37 27.18 57.05 -62.71
N GLY A 38 26.00 56.44 -62.81
CA GLY A 38 24.73 57.13 -63.08
C GLY A 38 24.38 57.32 -64.56
N LYS A 39 23.11 57.61 -64.84
CA LYS A 39 22.62 57.88 -66.20
C LYS A 39 22.77 59.36 -66.53
N ILE A 40 23.31 59.68 -67.72
CA ILE A 40 23.58 61.07 -68.17
C ILE A 40 22.30 61.91 -68.13
N ALA A 41 21.18 61.39 -68.63
CA ALA A 41 19.91 62.10 -68.66
C ALA A 41 19.40 62.47 -67.25
N SER A 42 19.59 61.58 -66.27
CA SER A 42 19.20 61.85 -64.87
C SER A 42 20.14 62.87 -64.22
N ILE A 43 21.45 62.76 -64.47
CA ILE A 43 22.45 63.70 -63.97
C ILE A 43 22.23 65.09 -64.58
N GLN A 44 21.92 65.19 -65.87
CA GLN A 44 21.62 66.46 -66.53
C GLN A 44 20.34 67.09 -65.98
N ALA A 45 19.28 66.31 -65.77
CA ALA A 45 18.04 66.82 -65.18
C ALA A 45 18.22 67.30 -63.73
N ASP A 46 19.05 66.58 -62.95
CA ASP A 46 19.41 66.98 -61.59
C ASP A 46 20.29 68.23 -61.58
N LEU A 47 21.27 68.33 -62.49
CA LEU A 47 22.09 69.52 -62.69
C LEU A 47 21.22 70.74 -63.04
N ASP A 48 20.32 70.62 -64.01
CA ASP A 48 19.43 71.71 -64.42
C ASP A 48 18.50 72.15 -63.27
N ARG A 49 18.02 71.20 -62.45
CA ARG A 49 17.27 71.51 -61.21
C ARG A 49 18.14 72.28 -60.22
N LEU A 50 19.38 71.83 -59.99
CA LEU A 50 20.29 72.41 -59.02
C LEU A 50 20.75 73.82 -59.43
N THR A 51 21.00 74.03 -60.72
CA THR A 51 21.26 75.35 -61.32
C THR A 51 20.06 76.28 -61.15
N LYS A 52 18.84 75.82 -61.45
CA LYS A 52 17.60 76.61 -61.23
C LYS A 52 17.33 76.93 -59.77
N SER A 53 17.77 76.07 -58.85
CA SER A 53 17.64 76.30 -57.39
C SER A 53 18.72 77.22 -56.82
N GLY A 54 19.64 77.73 -57.65
CA GLY A 54 20.71 78.64 -57.23
C GLY A 54 21.86 77.98 -56.48
N LYS A 55 21.92 76.65 -56.46
CA LYS A 55 22.96 75.88 -55.73
C LYS A 55 24.23 75.62 -56.55
N VAL A 56 24.20 75.89 -57.86
CA VAL A 56 25.37 75.81 -58.76
C VAL A 56 25.51 77.15 -59.50
N PRO A 57 26.70 77.78 -59.52
CA PRO A 57 26.89 79.06 -60.21
C PRO A 57 26.69 78.97 -61.72
N GLU A 58 25.85 79.84 -62.30
CA GLU A 58 25.72 80.01 -63.75
C GLU A 58 26.95 80.77 -64.32
N ILE A 59 27.62 80.19 -65.31
CA ILE A 59 28.65 80.89 -66.09
C ILE A 59 27.95 81.58 -67.28
N PRO A 60 28.16 82.89 -67.52
CA PRO A 60 27.61 83.58 -68.69
C PRO A 60 28.21 83.01 -69.99
N GLU A 61 27.36 82.65 -70.97
CA GLU A 61 27.81 82.19 -72.29
C GLU A 61 28.38 83.35 -73.13
N PRO A 62 29.53 83.18 -73.82
CA PRO A 62 29.94 84.06 -74.91
C PRO A 62 29.35 83.58 -76.24
N ASN A 63 28.85 84.55 -77.02
CA ASN A 63 28.18 84.42 -78.32
C ASN A 63 28.96 83.58 -79.37
N ASN A 64 28.25 82.69 -80.06
CA ASN A 64 28.73 81.92 -81.22
C ASN A 64 28.41 82.66 -82.52
N ASP A 65 29.44 83.15 -83.23
CA ASP A 65 29.37 83.41 -84.67
C ASP A 65 29.93 82.20 -85.43
N LYS A 66 29.13 81.69 -86.37
CA LYS A 66 29.45 80.57 -87.26
C LYS A 66 30.07 81.13 -88.55
N ASP A 67 31.24 80.64 -88.93
CA ASP A 67 31.76 80.79 -90.29
C ASP A 67 31.89 79.42 -90.97
N ASP A 68 31.14 79.30 -92.06
CA ASP A 68 31.00 78.14 -92.95
C ASP A 68 31.71 78.50 -94.27
N LEU A 69 32.81 77.82 -94.59
CA LEU A 69 33.56 78.03 -95.83
C LEU A 69 33.64 76.72 -96.63
N GLY A 70 32.53 76.40 -97.31
CA GLY A 70 32.53 75.53 -98.47
C GLY A 70 32.73 76.34 -99.75
N GLY A 71 33.68 75.92 -100.60
CA GLY A 71 33.78 76.44 -101.97
C GLY A 71 35.16 76.32 -102.62
N GLN A 72 35.49 75.13 -103.14
CA GLN A 72 36.45 75.04 -104.25
C GLN A 72 35.74 75.42 -105.56
N PRO A 73 36.32 76.27 -106.42
CA PRO A 73 35.87 76.39 -107.81
C PRO A 73 36.58 75.38 -108.71
N LEU A 74 35.79 74.84 -109.64
CA LEU A 74 36.18 73.89 -110.69
C LEU A 74 37.40 74.38 -111.48
N ARG A 75 38.44 73.55 -111.57
CA ARG A 75 39.53 73.73 -112.55
C ARG A 75 38.97 73.50 -113.94
N ALA A 76 39.12 74.50 -114.81
CA ALA A 76 38.95 74.38 -116.25
C ALA A 76 39.84 73.25 -116.77
N SER A 77 39.24 72.28 -117.47
CA SER A 77 39.92 71.17 -118.12
C SER A 77 40.69 71.69 -119.33
N PHE A 78 41.98 71.98 -119.15
CA PHE A 78 42.91 71.99 -120.27
C PHE A 78 43.19 70.53 -120.65
N GLU A 79 42.83 70.14 -121.88
CA GLU A 79 43.23 68.85 -122.43
C GLU A 79 44.74 68.83 -122.58
N LEU A 80 45.38 67.90 -121.88
CA LEU A 80 46.83 67.69 -121.95
C LEU A 80 47.18 67.13 -123.34
N PRO A 81 48.39 67.39 -123.87
CA PRO A 81 48.89 66.72 -125.07
C PRO A 81 48.69 65.21 -124.98
N ILE A 82 48.30 64.58 -126.09
CA ILE A 82 47.86 63.17 -126.17
C ILE A 82 48.86 62.22 -125.50
N GLU A 83 50.17 62.47 -125.67
CA GLU A 83 51.23 61.65 -125.10
C GLU A 83 51.25 61.69 -123.55
N ILE A 84 50.93 62.86 -122.96
CA ILE A 84 50.86 63.04 -121.51
C ILE A 84 49.58 62.42 -120.96
N GLN A 85 48.47 62.52 -121.70
CA GLN A 85 47.19 61.92 -121.32
C GLN A 85 47.23 60.39 -121.39
N GLU A 86 47.92 59.83 -122.38
CA GLU A 86 48.19 58.39 -122.47
C GLU A 86 49.10 57.91 -121.34
N MET A 87 50.20 58.60 -121.04
CA MET A 87 51.05 58.26 -119.89
C MET A 87 50.30 58.34 -118.55
N LEU A 88 49.49 59.38 -118.36
CA LEU A 88 48.68 59.55 -117.16
C LEU A 88 47.66 58.41 -117.03
N SER A 89 46.97 58.04 -118.10
CA SER A 89 46.05 56.89 -118.15
C SER A 89 46.75 55.57 -117.80
N ILE A 90 47.96 55.33 -118.35
CA ILE A 90 48.76 54.15 -118.00
C ILE A 90 49.12 54.14 -116.51
N ARG A 91 49.57 55.28 -115.96
CA ARG A 91 49.91 55.41 -114.53
C ARG A 91 48.70 55.26 -113.63
N GLU A 92 47.57 55.87 -113.97
CA GLU A 92 46.30 55.70 -113.27
C GLU A 92 45.86 54.24 -113.29
N GLN A 93 46.04 53.53 -114.41
CA GLN A 93 45.73 52.12 -114.51
C GLN A 93 46.68 51.25 -113.67
N GLU A 94 47.97 51.58 -113.61
CA GLU A 94 48.95 50.92 -112.72
C GLU A 94 48.60 51.14 -111.24
N VAL A 95 48.27 52.36 -110.84
CA VAL A 95 47.84 52.70 -109.48
C VAL A 95 46.53 52.01 -109.15
N CYS A 96 45.55 52.01 -110.05
CA CYS A 96 44.29 51.29 -109.88
C CYS A 96 44.51 49.79 -109.73
N LYS A 97 45.41 49.19 -110.54
CA LYS A 97 45.79 47.78 -110.41
C LYS A 97 46.45 47.50 -109.05
N SER A 98 47.36 48.36 -108.62
CA SER A 98 48.03 48.26 -107.32
C SER A 98 47.03 48.35 -106.15
N LEU A 99 46.13 49.34 -106.16
CA LEU A 99 45.08 49.50 -105.17
C LEU A 99 44.12 48.30 -105.17
N ARG A 100 43.71 47.81 -106.33
CA ARG A 100 42.85 46.63 -106.44
C ARG A 100 43.52 45.40 -105.84
N ASN A 101 44.79 45.16 -106.16
CA ASN A 101 45.57 44.07 -105.59
C ASN A 101 45.74 44.20 -104.08
N MET A 102 45.96 45.43 -103.58
CA MET A 102 46.05 45.70 -102.15
C MET A 102 44.72 45.42 -101.44
N THR A 103 43.58 45.87 -102.00
CA THR A 103 42.25 45.61 -101.45
C THR A 103 41.93 44.11 -101.43
N ILE A 104 42.26 43.38 -102.51
CA ILE A 104 42.10 41.92 -102.55
C ILE A 104 42.98 41.25 -101.49
N GLY A 105 44.25 41.64 -101.38
CA GLY A 105 45.18 41.09 -100.39
C GLY A 105 44.75 41.37 -98.95
N LEU A 106 44.25 42.58 -98.67
CA LEU A 106 43.68 42.94 -97.37
C LEU A 106 42.44 42.11 -97.05
N ASN A 107 41.52 41.95 -98.00
CA ASN A 107 40.31 41.17 -97.79
C ASN A 107 40.63 39.69 -97.52
N ASN A 108 41.55 39.10 -98.29
CA ASN A 108 42.00 37.73 -98.08
C ASN A 108 42.67 37.54 -96.69
N LYS A 109 43.50 38.50 -96.25
CA LYS A 109 44.09 38.46 -94.91
C LYS A 109 43.05 38.62 -93.81
N ALA A 110 42.06 39.48 -93.99
CA ALA A 110 40.97 39.65 -93.03
C ALA A 110 40.14 38.37 -92.92
N GLN A 111 39.83 37.73 -94.05
CA GLN A 111 39.13 36.45 -94.08
C GLN A 111 39.92 35.36 -93.32
N LEU A 112 41.20 35.17 -93.63
CA LEU A 112 42.06 34.20 -92.95
C LEU A 112 42.16 34.46 -91.44
N HIS A 113 42.23 35.73 -91.03
CA HIS A 113 42.27 36.09 -89.61
C HIS A 113 40.96 35.72 -88.89
N TYR A 114 39.80 36.02 -89.49
CA TYR A 114 38.52 35.66 -88.90
C TYR A 114 38.30 34.15 -88.87
N GLU A 115 38.72 33.43 -89.90
CA GLU A 115 38.68 31.96 -89.95
C GLU A 115 39.55 31.37 -88.82
N ALA A 116 40.80 31.82 -88.68
CA ALA A 116 41.68 31.38 -87.59
C ALA A 116 41.13 31.71 -86.20
N LEU A 117 40.50 32.88 -86.02
CA LEU A 117 39.87 33.27 -84.77
C LEU A 117 38.66 32.38 -84.44
N MET A 118 37.82 32.08 -85.45
CA MET A 118 36.66 31.22 -85.27
C MET A 118 37.09 29.79 -84.96
N ASP A 119 38.08 29.25 -85.66
CA ASP A 119 38.62 27.93 -85.37
C ASP A 119 39.21 27.84 -83.95
N ALA A 120 39.91 28.89 -83.49
CA ALA A 120 40.42 28.94 -82.14
C ALA A 120 39.29 28.96 -81.10
N ARG A 121 38.22 29.72 -81.35
CA ARG A 121 37.04 29.79 -80.46
C ARG A 121 36.26 28.48 -80.44
N VAL A 122 36.08 27.82 -81.59
CA VAL A 122 35.42 26.51 -81.67
C VAL A 122 36.22 25.50 -80.85
N ARG A 123 37.54 25.42 -81.06
CA ARG A 123 38.41 24.55 -80.25
C ARG A 123 38.35 24.85 -78.75
N GLU A 124 38.32 26.12 -78.36
CA GLU A 124 38.18 26.51 -76.96
C GLU A 124 36.83 26.08 -76.37
N LEU A 125 35.75 26.23 -77.14
CA LEU A 125 34.41 25.78 -76.75
C LEU A 125 34.33 24.26 -76.64
N ASP A 126 34.94 23.53 -77.56
CA ASP A 126 35.00 22.06 -77.52
C ASP A 126 35.72 21.59 -76.25
N ILE A 127 36.89 22.15 -75.95
CA ILE A 127 37.63 21.84 -74.72
C ILE A 127 36.81 22.13 -73.46
N LYS A 128 36.10 23.27 -73.43
CA LYS A 128 35.23 23.65 -72.31
C LYS A 128 34.03 22.71 -72.19
N SER A 129 33.43 22.30 -73.31
CA SER A 129 32.33 21.36 -73.36
C SER A 129 32.77 19.99 -72.83
N ASP A 130 33.90 19.47 -73.30
CA ASP A 130 34.46 18.20 -72.84
C ASP A 130 34.79 18.21 -71.35
N ALA A 131 35.32 19.32 -70.84
CA ALA A 131 35.58 19.49 -69.41
C ALA A 131 34.28 19.52 -68.60
N ALA A 132 33.22 20.17 -69.11
CA ALA A 132 31.91 20.20 -68.45
C ALA A 132 31.23 18.82 -68.44
N ILE A 133 31.34 18.05 -69.53
CA ILE A 133 30.82 16.68 -69.61
C ILE A 133 31.52 15.79 -68.58
N LYS A 134 32.86 15.80 -68.54
CA LYS A 134 33.63 15.02 -67.55
C LYS A 134 33.31 15.41 -66.11
N ALA A 135 33.19 16.71 -65.83
CA ALA A 135 32.82 17.17 -64.49
C ALA A 135 31.41 16.71 -64.10
N LYS A 136 30.47 16.68 -65.06
CA LYS A 136 29.13 16.16 -64.86
C LYS A 136 29.14 14.65 -64.59
N GLU A 137 29.89 13.87 -65.37
CA GLU A 137 30.01 12.41 -65.19
C GLU A 137 30.56 12.07 -63.80
N ILE A 138 31.60 12.76 -63.34
CA ILE A 138 32.15 12.59 -61.99
C ILE A 138 31.10 12.92 -60.92
N ALA A 139 30.36 14.02 -61.08
CA ALA A 139 29.33 14.40 -60.12
C ALA A 139 28.14 13.41 -60.08
N GLU A 140 27.81 12.79 -61.22
CA GLU A 140 26.79 11.74 -61.29
C GLU A 140 27.27 10.46 -60.58
N GLU A 141 28.53 10.06 -60.78
CA GLU A 141 29.14 8.91 -60.09
C GLU A 141 29.22 9.13 -58.57
N ASP A 142 29.72 10.29 -58.13
CA ASP A 142 29.73 10.68 -56.71
C ASP A 142 28.31 10.71 -56.11
N GLY A 143 27.31 11.10 -56.91
CA GLY A 143 25.90 11.09 -56.54
C GLY A 143 25.37 9.68 -56.28
N LEU A 144 25.68 8.73 -57.16
CA LEU A 144 25.29 7.32 -57.02
C LEU A 144 25.93 6.68 -55.79
N ASP A 145 27.22 6.95 -55.54
CA ASP A 145 27.93 6.44 -54.36
C ASP A 145 27.34 6.99 -53.05
N LEU A 146 26.98 8.27 -53.03
CA LEU A 146 26.33 8.88 -51.89
C LEU A 146 24.94 8.29 -51.64
N GLU A 147 24.15 8.09 -52.70
CA GLU A 147 22.82 7.48 -52.62
C GLU A 147 22.89 6.05 -52.08
N ALA A 148 23.83 5.23 -52.59
CA ALA A 148 24.04 3.86 -52.11
C ALA A 148 24.45 3.82 -50.64
N ARG A 149 25.28 4.76 -50.17
CA ARG A 149 25.66 4.86 -48.76
C ARG A 149 24.47 5.29 -47.90
N LEU A 150 23.69 6.27 -48.37
CA LEU A 150 22.52 6.77 -47.66
C LEU A 150 21.45 5.68 -47.52
N GLN A 151 21.22 4.90 -48.58
CA GLN A 151 20.29 3.78 -48.55
C GLN A 151 20.69 2.72 -47.50
N LYS A 152 21.96 2.32 -47.44
CA LYS A 152 22.46 1.42 -46.39
C LYS A 152 22.27 2.00 -44.98
N GLN A 153 22.42 3.30 -44.82
CA GLN A 153 22.20 3.97 -43.53
C GLN A 153 20.72 3.99 -43.15
N VAL A 154 19.82 4.21 -44.11
CA VAL A 154 18.37 4.13 -43.89
C VAL A 154 17.95 2.72 -43.50
N GLU A 155 18.38 1.69 -44.23
CA GLU A 155 18.11 0.28 -43.91
C GLU A 155 18.61 -0.09 -42.50
N HIS A 156 19.80 0.39 -42.12
CA HIS A 156 20.31 0.17 -40.76
C HIS A 156 19.48 0.88 -39.68
N ASN A 157 19.03 2.10 -39.94
CA ASN A 157 18.19 2.85 -39.02
C ASN A 157 16.81 2.19 -38.85
N GLU A 158 16.21 1.69 -39.94
CA GLU A 158 14.94 0.94 -39.89
C GLU A 158 15.07 -0.31 -39.00
N LEU A 159 16.17 -1.05 -39.11
CA LEU A 159 16.45 -2.20 -38.23
C LEU A 159 16.63 -1.80 -36.76
N LEU A 160 17.24 -0.64 -36.49
CA LEU A 160 17.37 -0.12 -35.13
C LEU A 160 16.03 0.32 -34.56
N GLU A 161 15.17 0.94 -35.38
CA GLU A 161 13.81 1.32 -34.98
C GLU A 161 12.96 0.09 -34.64
N GLU A 162 13.03 -0.98 -35.45
CA GLU A 162 12.35 -2.25 -35.16
C GLU A 162 12.86 -2.89 -33.85
N GLN A 163 14.18 -2.86 -33.60
CA GLN A 163 14.74 -3.33 -32.33
C GLN A 163 14.28 -2.51 -31.13
N ILE A 164 14.18 -1.19 -31.28
CA ILE A 164 13.67 -0.30 -30.22
C ILE A 164 12.21 -0.64 -29.92
N GLU A 165 11.37 -0.83 -30.94
CA GLU A 165 9.96 -1.20 -30.75
C GLU A 165 9.81 -2.53 -30.00
N ILE A 166 10.59 -3.56 -30.37
CA ILE A 166 10.59 -4.86 -29.66
C ILE A 166 10.98 -4.67 -28.19
N LEU A 167 12.06 -3.93 -27.91
CA LEU A 167 12.52 -3.69 -26.54
C LEU A 167 11.52 -2.88 -25.71
N GLU A 168 10.80 -1.93 -26.33
CA GLU A 168 9.74 -1.18 -25.66
C GLU A 168 8.56 -2.07 -25.28
N VAL A 169 8.17 -3.01 -26.16
CA VAL A 169 7.13 -4.00 -25.89
C VAL A 169 7.56 -4.95 -24.76
N GLU A 170 8.77 -5.49 -24.81
CA GLU A 170 9.31 -6.36 -23.75
C GLU A 170 9.39 -5.63 -22.40
N LEU A 171 9.81 -4.37 -22.41
CA LEU A 171 9.85 -3.53 -21.21
C LEU A 171 8.45 -3.28 -20.63
N ALA A 172 7.45 -3.03 -21.49
CA ALA A 172 6.07 -2.85 -21.07
C ALA A 172 5.50 -4.14 -20.45
N GLN A 173 5.76 -5.30 -21.07
CA GLN A 173 5.36 -6.60 -20.54
C GLN A 173 6.03 -6.90 -19.20
N SER A 174 7.34 -6.69 -19.08
CA SER A 174 8.07 -6.89 -17.82
C SER A 174 7.56 -5.98 -16.71
N LYS A 175 7.24 -4.71 -16.99
CA LYS A 175 6.63 -3.79 -16.01
C LYS A 175 5.26 -4.28 -15.55
N GLN A 176 4.45 -4.81 -16.46
CA GLN A 176 3.15 -5.38 -16.13
C GLN A 176 3.30 -6.62 -15.23
N GLU A 177 4.20 -7.55 -15.57
CA GLU A 177 4.50 -8.73 -14.75
C GLU A 177 4.98 -8.36 -13.35
N ILE A 178 5.86 -7.37 -13.23
CA ILE A 178 6.32 -6.85 -11.93
C ILE A 178 5.14 -6.29 -11.13
N SER A 179 4.23 -5.54 -11.76
CA SER A 179 3.04 -5.02 -11.09
C SER A 179 2.14 -6.13 -10.55
N GLU A 180 1.93 -7.19 -11.33
CA GLU A 180 1.15 -8.37 -10.93
C GLU A 180 1.83 -9.13 -9.77
N LEU A 181 3.14 -9.32 -9.84
CA LEU A 181 3.92 -9.95 -8.75
C LEU A 181 3.87 -9.12 -7.47
N VAL A 182 3.94 -7.80 -7.55
CA VAL A 182 3.80 -6.91 -6.39
C VAL A 182 2.41 -7.01 -5.79
N GLN A 183 1.36 -7.04 -6.62
CA GLN A 183 -0.02 -7.22 -6.15
C GLN A 183 -0.20 -8.58 -5.44
N ASN A 184 0.30 -9.66 -6.04
CA ASN A 184 0.24 -11.00 -5.46
C ASN A 184 1.01 -11.10 -4.14
N ASN A 185 2.21 -10.52 -4.05
CA ASN A 185 2.96 -10.43 -2.80
C ASN A 185 2.21 -9.64 -1.73
N GLY A 186 1.53 -8.56 -2.10
CA GLY A 186 0.65 -7.80 -1.20
C GLY A 186 -0.47 -8.67 -0.64
N GLN A 187 -1.16 -9.43 -1.49
CA GLN A 187 -2.22 -10.36 -1.08
C GLN A 187 -1.70 -11.47 -0.16
N LEU A 188 -0.55 -12.07 -0.50
CA LEU A 188 0.08 -13.10 0.34
C LEU A 188 0.48 -12.55 1.71
N THR A 189 1.00 -11.32 1.77
CA THR A 189 1.36 -10.65 3.02
C THR A 189 0.13 -10.42 3.90
N LEU A 190 -1.00 -9.99 3.33
CA LEU A 190 -2.27 -9.83 4.05
C LEU A 190 -2.84 -11.17 4.53
N SER A 191 -2.73 -12.22 3.72
CA SER A 191 -3.14 -13.58 4.10
C SER A 191 -2.29 -14.10 5.26
N LEU A 192 -0.97 -13.86 5.20
CA LEU A 192 -0.02 -14.24 6.26
C LEU A 192 -0.32 -13.50 7.57
N SER A 193 -0.58 -12.19 7.52
CA SER A 193 -0.92 -11.43 8.73
C SER A 193 -2.21 -11.93 9.37
N LYS A 194 -3.25 -12.20 8.56
CA LYS A 194 -4.50 -12.77 9.04
C LYS A 194 -4.32 -14.16 9.65
N ALA A 195 -3.45 -15.00 9.07
CA ALA A 195 -3.12 -16.30 9.62
C ALA A 195 -2.39 -16.16 10.97
N ALA A 196 -1.45 -15.20 11.09
CA ALA A 196 -0.75 -14.92 12.34
C ALA A 196 -1.71 -14.44 13.45
N GLU A 197 -2.63 -13.52 13.13
CA GLU A 197 -3.67 -13.06 14.07
C GLU A 197 -4.56 -14.22 14.55
N ASN A 198 -4.96 -15.10 13.63
CA ASN A 198 -5.73 -16.29 13.99
C ASN A 198 -4.96 -17.25 14.90
N ILE A 199 -3.66 -17.46 14.64
CA ILE A 199 -2.79 -18.29 15.49
C ILE A 199 -2.68 -17.66 16.89
N GLU A 200 -2.51 -16.35 16.99
CA GLU A 200 -2.47 -15.64 18.27
C GLU A 200 -3.79 -15.79 19.04
N ALA A 201 -4.93 -15.64 18.35
CA ALA A 201 -6.25 -15.86 18.95
C ALA A 201 -6.45 -17.31 19.44
N GLN A 202 -5.99 -18.29 18.67
CA GLN A 202 -6.01 -19.70 19.08
C GLN A 202 -5.09 -19.96 20.27
N GLN A 203 -3.89 -19.36 20.29
CA GLN A 203 -2.96 -19.49 21.41
C GLN A 203 -3.57 -18.91 22.70
N ASN A 204 -4.20 -17.73 22.62
CA ASN A 204 -4.92 -17.14 23.75
C ASN A 204 -6.05 -18.06 24.24
N THR A 205 -6.78 -18.70 23.32
CA THR A 205 -7.82 -19.67 23.67
C THR A 205 -7.24 -20.90 24.38
N ILE A 206 -6.12 -21.45 23.87
CA ILE A 206 -5.42 -22.60 24.49
C ILE A 206 -4.97 -22.23 25.90
N THR A 207 -4.30 -21.10 26.09
CA THR A 207 -3.86 -20.66 27.43
C THR A 207 -5.03 -20.53 28.41
N GLY A 208 -6.17 -19.98 27.98
CA GLY A 208 -7.39 -19.90 28.78
C GLY A 208 -7.96 -21.28 29.14
N LEU A 209 -7.95 -22.24 28.21
CA LEU A 209 -8.38 -23.62 28.47
C LEU A 209 -7.42 -24.34 29.42
N THR A 210 -6.11 -24.18 29.24
CA THR A 210 -5.09 -24.75 30.14
C THR A 210 -5.25 -24.22 31.57
N ALA A 211 -5.52 -22.92 31.73
CA ALA A 211 -5.79 -22.34 33.05
C ALA A 211 -7.06 -22.95 33.68
N LYS A 212 -8.15 -23.08 32.92
CA LYS A 212 -9.38 -23.74 33.39
C LYS A 212 -9.14 -25.19 33.79
N LEU A 213 -8.39 -25.95 33.00
CA LEU A 213 -8.06 -27.34 33.29
C LEU A 213 -7.25 -27.45 34.60
N SER A 214 -6.24 -26.61 34.78
CA SER A 214 -5.48 -26.54 36.03
C SER A 214 -6.38 -26.22 37.24
N THR A 215 -7.30 -25.26 37.11
CA THR A 215 -8.27 -24.99 38.20
C THR A 215 -9.15 -26.21 38.50
N MET A 216 -9.63 -26.91 37.48
CA MET A 216 -10.44 -28.13 37.65
C MET A 216 -9.65 -29.26 38.31
N GLU A 217 -8.38 -29.45 37.95
CA GLU A 217 -7.51 -30.43 38.59
C GLU A 217 -7.30 -30.14 40.07
N THR A 218 -7.08 -28.86 40.43
CA THR A 218 -6.93 -28.47 41.85
C THR A 218 -8.23 -28.68 42.65
N THR A 219 -9.39 -28.36 42.07
CA THR A 219 -10.68 -28.58 42.75
C THR A 219 -10.98 -30.07 42.88
N HIS A 220 -10.70 -30.87 41.85
CA HIS A 220 -10.83 -32.32 41.92
C HIS A 220 -9.93 -32.93 43.01
N ALA A 221 -8.66 -32.52 43.08
CA ALA A 221 -7.76 -32.96 44.15
C ALA A 221 -8.28 -32.58 45.55
N SER A 222 -8.84 -31.37 45.70
CA SER A 222 -9.48 -30.95 46.95
C SER A 222 -10.74 -31.75 47.29
N ILE A 223 -11.54 -32.14 46.30
CA ILE A 223 -12.73 -32.97 46.51
C ILE A 223 -12.32 -34.39 46.91
N MET A 224 -11.33 -34.97 46.22
CA MET A 224 -10.80 -36.31 46.54
C MET A 224 -10.27 -36.38 47.98
N THR A 225 -9.46 -35.41 48.40
CA THR A 225 -8.96 -35.36 49.78
C THR A 225 -10.09 -35.23 50.81
N ARG A 226 -11.13 -34.42 50.53
CA ARG A 226 -12.32 -34.34 51.40
C ARG A 226 -13.10 -35.65 51.43
N PHE A 227 -13.24 -36.32 50.29
CA PHE A 227 -13.90 -37.62 50.19
C PHE A 227 -13.16 -38.68 51.01
N ASP A 228 -11.83 -38.74 50.90
CA ASP A 228 -11.00 -39.67 51.68
C ASP A 228 -11.15 -39.41 53.19
N CYS A 229 -11.13 -38.15 53.63
CA CYS A 229 -11.39 -37.78 55.03
C CYS A 229 -12.78 -38.25 55.50
N ALA A 230 -13.83 -37.96 54.73
CA ALA A 230 -15.20 -38.38 55.06
C ALA A 230 -15.34 -39.91 55.11
N THR A 231 -14.63 -40.63 54.24
CA THR A 231 -14.63 -42.10 54.22
C THR A 231 -13.97 -42.66 55.48
N ASN A 232 -12.83 -42.09 55.89
CA ASN A 232 -12.16 -42.45 57.14
C ASN A 232 -13.02 -42.13 58.39
N GLU A 233 -13.72 -40.99 58.39
CA GLU A 233 -14.67 -40.63 59.46
C GLU A 233 -15.84 -41.61 59.54
N LEU A 234 -16.40 -42.02 58.39
CA LEU A 234 -17.46 -43.04 58.33
C LEU A 234 -16.97 -44.40 58.83
N GLU A 235 -15.75 -44.80 58.50
CA GLU A 235 -15.16 -46.04 59.00
C GLU A 235 -14.97 -45.99 60.53
N ALA A 236 -14.47 -44.87 61.06
CA ALA A 236 -14.35 -44.65 62.51
C ALA A 236 -15.72 -44.68 63.21
N LEU A 237 -16.73 -44.01 62.65
CA LEU A 237 -18.11 -44.03 63.18
C LEU A 237 -18.70 -45.44 63.14
N ARG A 238 -18.43 -46.22 62.09
CA ARG A 238 -18.87 -47.61 61.97
C ARG A 238 -18.27 -48.48 63.08
N ILE A 239 -16.98 -48.34 63.35
CA ILE A 239 -16.30 -49.03 64.45
C ILE A 239 -16.92 -48.64 65.79
N HIS A 240 -17.11 -47.34 66.03
CA HIS A 240 -17.75 -46.85 67.26
C HIS A 240 -19.18 -47.37 67.43
N HIS A 241 -19.98 -47.37 66.35
CA HIS A 241 -21.33 -47.93 66.38
C HIS A 241 -21.28 -49.43 66.70
N SER A 242 -20.36 -50.19 66.10
CA SER A 242 -20.21 -51.62 66.40
C SER A 242 -19.92 -51.85 67.88
N ALA A 243 -18.96 -51.11 68.45
CA ALA A 243 -18.61 -51.19 69.87
C ALA A 243 -19.77 -50.79 70.78
N LEU A 244 -20.50 -49.72 70.44
CA LEU A 244 -21.68 -49.29 71.21
C LEU A 244 -22.81 -50.33 71.14
N SER A 245 -22.99 -50.97 70.00
CA SER A 245 -23.96 -52.05 69.83
C SER A 245 -23.62 -53.27 70.68
N GLU A 246 -22.34 -53.63 70.77
CA GLU A 246 -21.85 -54.70 71.64
C GLU A 246 -22.08 -54.36 73.12
N GLN A 247 -21.73 -53.14 73.55
CA GLN A 247 -22.02 -52.65 74.90
C GLN A 247 -23.52 -52.64 75.22
N HIS A 248 -24.37 -52.32 74.24
CA HIS A 248 -25.82 -52.34 74.41
C HIS A 248 -26.34 -53.76 74.64
N GLU A 249 -25.89 -54.74 73.85
CA GLU A 249 -26.26 -56.14 74.06
C GLU A 249 -25.72 -56.68 75.39
N GLU A 250 -24.48 -56.36 75.78
CA GLU A 250 -23.95 -56.70 77.11
C GLU A 250 -24.82 -56.11 78.24
N ALA A 251 -25.19 -54.83 78.12
CA ALA A 251 -26.02 -54.16 79.12
C ALA A 251 -27.41 -54.79 79.20
N LYS A 252 -27.98 -55.21 78.08
CA LYS A 252 -29.26 -55.92 78.00
C LYS A 252 -29.17 -57.31 78.61
N GLU A 253 -28.10 -58.06 78.38
CA GLU A 253 -27.85 -59.35 79.05
C GLU A 253 -27.74 -59.18 80.57
N ARG A 254 -26.96 -58.19 81.05
CA ARG A 254 -26.88 -57.86 82.48
C ARG A 254 -28.24 -57.44 83.06
N LEU A 255 -29.04 -56.70 82.30
CA LEU A 255 -30.40 -56.33 82.71
C LEU A 255 -31.32 -57.55 82.83
N ILE A 256 -31.23 -58.49 81.89
CA ILE A 256 -31.97 -59.76 81.96
C ILE A 256 -31.51 -60.56 83.18
N GLU A 257 -30.19 -60.70 83.39
CA GLU A 257 -29.64 -61.41 84.54
C GLU A 257 -30.12 -60.80 85.86
N THR A 258 -29.97 -59.49 86.05
CA THR A 258 -30.46 -58.79 87.25
C THR A 258 -31.98 -58.87 87.41
N SER A 259 -32.75 -58.81 86.32
CA SER A 259 -34.21 -59.02 86.35
C SER A 259 -34.57 -60.44 86.79
N THR A 260 -33.88 -61.47 86.29
CA THR A 260 -34.10 -62.86 86.72
C THR A 260 -33.68 -63.08 88.18
N GLN A 261 -32.60 -62.47 88.63
CA GLN A 261 -32.20 -62.47 90.03
C GLN A 261 -33.26 -61.78 90.89
N LEU A 262 -33.76 -60.62 90.47
CA LEU A 262 -34.85 -59.91 91.15
C LEU A 262 -36.10 -60.78 91.24
N GLN A 263 -36.53 -61.39 90.13
CA GLN A 263 -37.66 -62.32 90.08
C GLN A 263 -37.46 -63.49 91.07
N SER A 264 -36.27 -64.08 91.11
CA SER A 264 -35.94 -65.16 92.04
C SER A 264 -35.99 -64.69 93.50
N THR A 265 -35.46 -63.50 93.81
CA THR A 265 -35.56 -62.92 95.16
C THR A 265 -37.01 -62.60 95.53
N GLN A 266 -37.82 -62.15 94.57
CA GLN A 266 -39.26 -61.91 94.76
C GLN A 266 -40.01 -63.21 95.05
N ASP A 267 -39.71 -64.29 94.32
CA ASP A 267 -40.28 -65.61 94.57
C ASP A 267 -39.86 -66.15 95.95
N LEU A 268 -38.62 -65.91 96.36
CA LEU A 268 -38.12 -66.27 97.69
C LEU A 268 -38.85 -65.47 98.78
N LEU A 269 -39.03 -64.17 98.57
CA LEU A 269 -39.79 -63.29 99.46
C LEU A 269 -41.24 -63.77 99.59
N ASN A 270 -41.91 -64.06 98.47
CA ASN A 270 -43.28 -64.60 98.48
C ASN A 270 -43.37 -65.93 99.24
N LYS A 271 -42.36 -66.81 99.15
CA LYS A 271 -42.28 -68.03 99.97
C LYS A 271 -42.18 -67.72 101.46
N TYR A 272 -41.32 -66.76 101.83
CA TYR A 272 -41.20 -66.32 103.23
C TYR A 272 -42.47 -65.65 103.74
N ASP A 273 -43.17 -64.86 102.92
CA ASP A 273 -44.47 -64.27 103.27
C ASP A 273 -45.53 -65.36 103.47
N ASN A 274 -45.61 -66.34 102.57
CA ASN A 274 -46.49 -67.50 102.75
C ASN A 274 -46.15 -68.30 104.03
N GLN A 275 -44.87 -68.47 104.34
CA GLN A 275 -44.43 -69.10 105.58
C GLN A 275 -44.83 -68.28 106.82
N LEU A 276 -44.70 -66.95 106.76
CA LEU A 276 -45.17 -66.05 107.81
C LEU A 276 -46.68 -66.14 108.01
N ASP A 277 -47.45 -66.26 106.93
CA ASP A 277 -48.90 -66.45 107.01
C ASP A 277 -49.26 -67.84 107.58
N THR A 278 -48.55 -68.91 107.21
CA THR A 278 -48.74 -70.21 107.87
C THR A 278 -48.40 -70.15 109.36
N LEU A 279 -47.29 -69.51 109.74
CA LEU A 279 -46.91 -69.33 111.14
C LEU A 279 -47.91 -68.45 111.90
N ARG A 280 -48.51 -67.44 111.25
CA ARG A 280 -49.61 -66.65 111.83
C ARG A 280 -50.85 -67.51 112.07
N ASN A 281 -51.22 -68.36 111.11
CA ASN A 281 -52.36 -69.27 111.24
C ASN A 281 -52.10 -70.30 112.35
N GLU A 282 -50.93 -70.94 112.37
CA GLU A 282 -50.51 -71.84 113.46
C GLU A 282 -50.53 -71.13 114.81
N LYS A 283 -50.02 -69.90 114.91
CA LYS A 283 -50.12 -69.09 116.13
C LYS A 283 -51.58 -68.84 116.52
N SER A 284 -52.47 -68.59 115.56
CA SER A 284 -53.89 -68.41 115.81
C SER A 284 -54.55 -69.71 116.32
N GLU A 285 -54.21 -70.86 115.73
CA GLU A 285 -54.67 -72.18 116.17
C GLU A 285 -54.14 -72.54 117.55
N LEU A 286 -52.86 -72.28 117.81
CA LEU A 286 -52.26 -72.42 119.14
C LEU A 286 -52.97 -71.54 120.15
N SER A 287 -53.30 -70.30 119.78
CA SER A 287 -54.04 -69.37 120.65
C SER A 287 -55.47 -69.85 120.92
N VAL A 288 -56.15 -70.44 119.93
CA VAL A 288 -57.47 -71.04 120.09
C VAL A 288 -57.40 -72.28 120.98
N ASN A 289 -56.43 -73.17 120.76
CA ASN A 289 -56.17 -74.33 121.61
C ASN A 289 -55.81 -73.93 123.04
N HIS A 290 -55.03 -72.87 123.22
CA HIS A 290 -54.70 -72.33 124.53
C HIS A 290 -55.96 -71.81 125.25
N ARG A 291 -56.84 -71.08 124.55
CA ARG A 291 -58.16 -70.69 125.10
C ARG A 291 -59.05 -71.88 125.44
N LEU A 292 -59.02 -72.94 124.62
CA LEU A 292 -59.81 -74.15 124.87
C LEU A 292 -59.29 -74.89 126.11
N LEU A 293 -57.97 -74.98 126.28
CA LEU A 293 -57.30 -75.51 127.46
C LEU A 293 -57.59 -74.66 128.70
N GLU A 294 -57.52 -73.33 128.61
CA GLU A 294 -57.94 -72.41 129.69
C GLU A 294 -59.40 -72.65 130.09
N LYS A 295 -60.29 -72.81 129.11
CA LYS A 295 -61.71 -73.08 129.38
C LYS A 295 -61.91 -74.45 130.05
N ASN A 296 -61.24 -75.49 129.58
CA ASN A 296 -61.28 -76.82 130.21
C ASN A 296 -60.67 -76.80 131.62
N LEU A 297 -59.62 -76.01 131.84
CA LEU A 297 -59.04 -75.78 133.15
C LEU A 297 -60.05 -75.09 134.07
N SER A 298 -60.68 -74.01 133.61
CA SER A 298 -61.72 -73.28 134.34
C SER A 298 -62.95 -74.16 134.65
N ASP A 299 -63.38 -75.02 133.73
CA ASP A 299 -64.47 -75.98 133.96
C ASP A 299 -64.07 -77.05 134.99
N SER A 300 -62.80 -77.48 134.97
CA SER A 300 -62.26 -78.41 135.97
C SER A 300 -62.10 -77.77 137.35
N GLU A 301 -61.67 -76.51 137.43
CA GLU A 301 -61.62 -75.69 138.64
C GLU A 301 -63.04 -75.46 139.20
N GLY A 302 -64.02 -75.21 138.34
CA GLY A 302 -65.44 -75.13 138.71
C GLY A 302 -65.99 -76.44 139.25
N LYS A 303 -65.60 -77.58 138.68
CA LYS A 303 -65.94 -78.92 139.21
C LYS A 303 -65.31 -79.18 140.58
N VAL A 304 -64.05 -78.79 140.77
CA VAL A 304 -63.36 -78.88 142.06
C VAL A 304 -64.07 -78.00 143.09
N ALA A 305 -64.44 -76.77 142.74
CA ALA A 305 -65.17 -75.87 143.62
C ALA A 305 -66.53 -76.44 144.07
N LEU A 306 -67.29 -77.04 143.15
CA LEU A 306 -68.56 -77.73 143.46
C LEU A 306 -68.36 -78.94 144.39
N LEU A 307 -67.35 -79.78 144.13
CA LEU A 307 -67.02 -80.91 145.00
C LEU A 307 -66.53 -80.46 146.39
N THR A 308 -65.87 -79.30 146.45
CA THR A 308 -65.41 -78.70 147.72
C THR A 308 -66.59 -78.15 148.53
N GLN A 309 -67.57 -77.54 147.85
CA GLN A 309 -68.82 -77.06 148.47
C GLN A 309 -69.70 -78.22 148.97
N GLU A 310 -69.74 -79.33 148.24
CA GLU A 310 -70.50 -80.53 148.62
C GLU A 310 -69.87 -81.25 149.82
N ASN A 311 -68.52 -81.28 149.91
CA ASN A 311 -67.81 -81.74 151.10
C ASN A 311 -68.08 -80.85 152.33
N GLN A 312 -68.07 -79.52 152.18
CA GLN A 312 -68.38 -78.60 153.28
C GLN A 312 -69.83 -78.74 153.78
N ARG A 313 -70.78 -79.05 152.88
CA ARG A 313 -72.19 -79.29 153.26
C ARG A 313 -72.35 -80.58 154.06
N LEU A 314 -71.59 -81.62 153.72
CA LEU A 314 -71.62 -82.91 154.42
C LEU A 314 -70.93 -82.84 155.79
N GLU A 315 -69.87 -82.03 155.93
CA GLU A 315 -69.20 -81.79 157.21
C GLU A 315 -70.07 -81.00 158.21
N ALA A 316 -70.96 -80.11 157.74
CA ALA A 316 -71.79 -79.28 158.60
C ALA A 316 -72.99 -80.01 159.26
N GLN A 317 -73.41 -81.17 158.76
CA GLN A 317 -74.58 -81.90 159.29
C GLN A 317 -74.26 -82.95 160.36
N LEU A 318 -72.98 -83.25 160.61
CA LEU A 318 -72.54 -84.34 161.49
C LEU A 318 -72.17 -83.92 162.94
N ALA A 319 -72.32 -82.66 163.34
CA ALA A 319 -71.84 -82.19 164.66
C ALA A 319 -72.76 -81.19 165.39
N ALA A 320 -73.77 -81.66 166.17
CA ALA A 320 -74.04 -81.29 167.59
C ALA A 320 -75.47 -81.66 168.12
N PRO A 321 -75.68 -81.89 169.45
CA PRO A 321 -76.82 -82.62 170.06
C PRO A 321 -77.80 -81.80 170.96
N VAL A 322 -78.78 -82.52 171.54
CA VAL A 322 -80.13 -82.23 172.10
C VAL A 322 -80.25 -81.49 173.46
N ASP A 323 -81.24 -80.57 173.58
CA ASP A 323 -82.39 -80.48 174.57
C ASP A 323 -82.89 -79.01 174.77
N ARG A 324 -84.17 -78.59 174.88
CA ARG A 324 -85.50 -79.26 174.96
C ARG A 324 -86.66 -78.22 174.87
N ALA A 325 -87.81 -78.66 174.33
CA ALA A 325 -89.20 -78.15 174.48
C ALA A 325 -89.57 -76.78 173.87
N ALA A 326 -90.73 -76.51 173.27
CA ALA A 326 -91.99 -77.17 172.87
C ALA A 326 -92.79 -76.06 172.09
N PRO A 327 -94.07 -76.15 171.70
CA PRO A 327 -94.97 -77.26 171.35
C PRO A 327 -95.65 -77.06 169.95
N LEU A 328 -96.36 -78.11 169.53
CA LEU A 328 -97.66 -78.20 168.81
C LEU A 328 -98.18 -77.09 167.88
N HIS A 329 -98.92 -77.61 166.87
CA HIS A 329 -99.99 -77.02 166.06
C HIS A 329 -99.61 -76.52 164.67
N THR A 330 -100.31 -76.81 163.57
CA THR A 330 -101.30 -77.84 163.15
C THR A 330 -101.57 -77.53 161.67
N GLU A 331 -102.02 -78.54 160.91
CA GLU A 331 -102.33 -78.56 159.47
C GLU A 331 -101.15 -78.66 158.50
#